data_AF-A0AA43IQ69-F1
#
_entry.id   AF-A0AA43IQ69-F1
#
_cell.length_a   1.000
_cell.length_b   1.000
_cell.length_c   1.000
_cell.angle_alpha   90.00
_cell.angle_beta   90.00
_cell.angle_gamma   90.00
#
_symmetry.space_group_name_H-M   'P 1'
#
loop_
_entity.id
_entity.type
_entity.pdbx_description
1 polymer ?
#
loop_
_entity_poly.entity_id
_entity_poly.type
_entity_poly.pdbx_seq_one_letter_code
_entity_poly.pdbx_strand_id
1 'polypeptide(L)'
;MPFTVLRLLTPLKMSYEAVKKRAEPYSKVVEELLKIRRDTVDLVNKSVGEKRKAYVLVNNRSGGNAPLTIQSLRNSLQATET
;
A
#
# COMPACT_ATOMS: atom_id res chain seq x y z
N MET A 1 18.26 -10.62 12.59
CA MET A 1 17.70 -11.26 11.38
C MET A 1 17.30 -10.18 10.39
N PRO A 2 17.54 -10.37 9.08
CA PRO A 2 17.15 -9.39 8.06
C PRO A 2 15.63 -9.27 7.94
N PHE A 3 15.14 -8.06 7.65
CA PHE A 3 13.74 -7.74 7.43
C PHE A 3 13.60 -6.72 6.28
N THR A 4 12.40 -6.62 5.74
CA THR A 4 12.04 -5.70 4.65
C THR A 4 10.98 -4.72 5.16
N VAL A 5 11.12 -3.43 4.83
CA VAL A 5 10.10 -2.41 5.12
C VAL A 5 9.70 -1.70 3.83
N LEU A 6 8.40 -1.68 3.57
CA LEU A 6 7.78 -0.98 2.44
C LEU A 6 6.96 0.18 3.01
N ARG A 7 7.15 1.39 2.49
CA ARG A 7 6.34 2.55 2.86
C ARG A 7 5.62 3.09 1.63
N LEU A 8 4.30 2.95 1.62
CA LEU A 8 3.46 3.47 0.55
C LEU A 8 3.29 4.98 0.75
N LEU A 9 3.76 5.75 -0.24
CA LEU A 9 3.75 7.21 -0.23
C LEU A 9 2.73 7.76 -1.22
N THR A 10 2.61 9.08 -1.27
CA THR A 10 1.76 9.79 -2.22
C THR A 10 2.18 9.51 -3.66
N PRO A 11 1.22 9.41 -4.60
CA PRO A 11 1.52 9.30 -6.02
C PRO A 11 2.47 10.38 -6.51
N LEU A 12 3.39 9.99 -7.40
CA LEU A 12 4.35 10.90 -8.02
C LEU A 12 3.62 11.94 -8.89
N LYS A 13 4.23 13.12 -9.05
CA LYS A 13 3.75 14.23 -9.90
C LYS A 13 2.49 14.98 -9.42
N MET A 14 2.05 14.79 -8.18
CA MET A 14 1.02 15.65 -7.57
C MET A 14 1.65 16.56 -6.49
N SER A 15 1.25 17.84 -6.46
CA SER A 15 1.61 18.71 -5.34
C SER A 15 0.95 18.21 -4.06
N TYR A 16 1.62 18.45 -2.93
CA TYR A 16 1.11 18.07 -1.61
C TYR A 16 -0.32 18.59 -1.36
N GLU A 17 -0.56 19.87 -1.70
CA GLU A 17 -1.86 20.52 -1.52
C GLU A 17 -2.96 19.88 -2.38
N ALA A 18 -2.64 19.48 -3.62
CA ALA A 18 -3.60 18.82 -4.50
C ALA A 18 -4.00 17.44 -3.97
N VAL A 19 -3.05 16.68 -3.40
CA VAL A 19 -3.34 15.38 -2.79
C VAL A 19 -4.19 15.56 -1.53
N LYS A 20 -3.86 16.54 -0.69
CA LYS A 20 -4.60 16.81 0.55
C LYS A 20 -6.05 17.18 0.26
N LYS A 21 -6.29 18.12 -0.67
CA LYS A 21 -7.64 18.53 -1.08
C LYS A 21 -8.47 17.39 -1.69
N ARG A 22 -7.83 16.49 -2.44
CA ARG A 22 -8.52 15.37 -3.10
C ARG A 22 -8.83 14.23 -2.13
N ALA A 23 -7.98 14.04 -1.12
CA ALA A 23 -8.07 12.93 -0.19
C ALA A 23 -8.90 13.23 1.06
N GLU A 24 -9.03 14.49 1.49
CA GLU A 24 -9.86 14.88 2.63
C GLU A 24 -11.35 14.57 2.39
N PRO A 25 -12.08 14.01 3.39
CA PRO A 25 -11.70 13.80 4.79
C PRO A 25 -11.04 12.42 5.08
N TYR A 26 -10.43 11.78 4.09
CA TYR A 26 -9.83 10.44 4.15
C TYR A 26 -10.81 9.30 4.44
N SER A 27 -12.08 9.52 4.10
CA SER A 27 -13.16 8.56 4.38
C SER A 27 -13.36 7.54 3.25
N LYS A 28 -12.78 7.76 2.07
CA LYS A 28 -13.00 6.93 0.87
C LYS A 28 -11.71 6.71 0.10
N VAL A 29 -11.64 5.60 -0.64
CA VAL A 29 -10.54 5.37 -1.58
C VAL A 29 -10.74 6.28 -2.78
N VAL A 30 -9.83 7.24 -2.96
CA VAL A 30 -9.88 8.28 -4.00
C VAL A 30 -9.25 7.80 -5.29
N GLU A 31 -8.30 6.87 -5.16
CA GLU A 31 -7.64 6.20 -6.27
C GLU A 31 -7.18 4.83 -5.76
N GLU A 32 -7.54 3.76 -6.46
CA GLU A 32 -7.23 2.41 -5.98
C GLU A 32 -5.74 2.10 -6.03
N LEU A 33 -4.94 2.88 -6.77
CA LEU A 33 -3.49 2.70 -6.90
C LEU A 33 -3.13 1.24 -7.20
N LEU A 34 -3.89 0.61 -8.12
CA LEU A 34 -3.84 -0.82 -8.40
C LEU A 34 -2.42 -1.32 -8.69
N LYS A 35 -1.61 -0.53 -9.40
CA LYS A 35 -0.21 -0.85 -9.67
C LYS A 35 0.62 -0.91 -8.39
N ILE A 36 0.52 0.10 -7.52
CA ILE A 36 1.27 0.14 -6.24
C ILE A 36 0.88 -1.05 -5.36
N ARG A 37 -0.42 -1.42 -5.35
CA ARG A 37 -0.89 -2.57 -4.58
C ARG A 37 -0.28 -3.88 -5.09
N ARG A 38 -0.32 -4.11 -6.41
CA ARG A 38 0.30 -5.30 -7.04
C ARG A 38 1.80 -5.37 -6.76
N ASP A 39 2.53 -4.28 -7.03
CA ASP A 39 3.97 -4.21 -6.79
C ASP A 39 4.31 -4.46 -5.30
N THR A 40 3.47 -3.98 -4.37
CA THR A 40 3.64 -4.23 -2.93
C THR A 40 3.47 -5.72 -2.60
N VAL A 41 2.45 -6.38 -3.15
CA VAL A 41 2.21 -7.82 -2.95
C VAL A 41 3.40 -8.64 -3.47
N ASP A 42 3.89 -8.33 -4.67
CA ASP A 42 5.03 -9.03 -5.28
C ASP A 42 6.30 -8.91 -4.41
N LEU A 43 6.58 -7.72 -3.87
CA LEU A 43 7.72 -7.48 -2.99
C LEU A 43 7.58 -8.18 -1.63
N VAL A 44 6.37 -8.23 -1.07
CA VAL A 44 6.10 -8.98 0.17
C VAL A 44 6.32 -10.47 -0.07
N ASN A 45 5.75 -11.04 -1.12
CA ASN A 45 5.90 -12.46 -1.47
C ASN A 45 7.37 -12.83 -1.67
N LYS A 46 8.13 -12.00 -2.37
CA LYS A 46 9.58 -12.19 -2.52
C LYS A 46 10.31 -12.17 -1.18
N SER A 47 10.04 -11.18 -0.33
CA SER A 47 10.67 -11.07 0.99
C SER A 47 10.37 -12.29 1.89
N VAL A 48 9.13 -12.76 1.89
CA VAL A 48 8.72 -13.93 2.67
C VAL A 48 9.35 -15.21 2.13
N GLY A 49 9.42 -15.36 0.79
CA GLY A 49 10.15 -16.47 0.14
C GLY A 49 11.64 -16.49 0.50
N GLU A 50 12.26 -15.33 0.73
CA GLU A 50 13.62 -15.18 1.23
C GLU A 50 13.75 -15.39 2.77
N LYS A 51 12.69 -15.85 3.44
CA LYS A 51 12.61 -16.06 4.90
C LYS A 51 12.84 -14.78 5.72
N ARG A 52 12.49 -13.61 5.16
CA ARG A 52 12.56 -12.31 5.85
C ARG A 52 11.18 -11.86 6.31
N LYS A 53 11.11 -11.25 7.49
CA LYS A 53 9.89 -10.54 7.93
C LYS A 53 9.67 -9.32 7.04
N ALA A 54 8.44 -9.11 6.58
CA ALA A 54 8.04 -7.95 5.78
C ALA A 54 7.08 -7.06 6.57
N TYR A 55 7.34 -5.76 6.60
CA TYR A 55 6.49 -4.74 7.22
C TYR A 55 6.01 -3.75 6.14
N VAL A 56 4.71 -3.53 6.04
CA VAL A 56 4.11 -2.59 5.10
C VAL A 56 3.46 -1.44 5.86
N LEU A 57 3.95 -0.22 5.63
CA LEU A 57 3.44 1.01 6.22
C LEU A 57 2.63 1.78 5.18
N VAL A 58 1.33 1.94 5.42
CA VAL A 58 0.44 2.66 4.50
C VAL A 58 0.19 4.07 5.02
N ASN A 59 0.57 5.08 4.23
CA ASN A 59 0.24 6.47 4.51
C ASN A 59 -1.21 6.75 4.08
N ASN A 60 -2.01 7.43 4.90
CA ASN A 60 -3.40 7.81 4.56
C ASN A 60 -3.52 8.56 3.22
N ARG A 61 -2.45 9.26 2.81
CA ARG A 61 -2.38 10.00 1.54
C ARG A 61 -2.10 9.09 0.32
N SER A 62 -1.75 7.83 0.53
CA SER A 62 -1.67 6.81 -0.51
C SER A 62 -3.07 6.23 -0.74
N GLY A 63 -3.84 6.85 -1.63
CA GLY A 63 -5.17 6.36 -2.03
C GLY A 63 -6.34 6.88 -1.19
N GLY A 64 -6.08 7.68 -0.14
CA GLY A 64 -7.13 8.40 0.61
C GLY A 64 -7.74 7.64 1.78
N ASN A 65 -7.43 6.34 1.98
CA ASN A 65 -7.88 5.57 3.14
C ASN A 65 -6.90 4.42 3.43
N ALA A 66 -6.03 4.59 4.44
CA ALA A 66 -5.05 3.55 4.76
C ALA A 66 -5.68 2.25 5.29
N PRO A 67 -6.67 2.26 6.21
CA PRO A 67 -7.32 1.03 6.66
C PRO A 67 -7.87 0.15 5.52
N LEU A 68 -8.61 0.75 4.57
CA LEU A 68 -9.15 0.01 3.42
C LEU A 68 -8.06 -0.46 2.45
N THR A 69 -6.99 0.32 2.31
CA THR A 69 -5.82 -0.09 1.50
C THR A 69 -5.12 -1.29 2.13
N ILE A 70 -4.92 -1.29 3.46
CA ILE A 70 -4.36 -2.43 4.21
C ILE A 70 -5.24 -3.66 4.03
N GLN A 71 -6.57 -3.51 4.14
CA GLN A 71 -7.50 -4.61 3.94
C GLN A 71 -7.41 -5.19 2.52
N SER A 72 -7.32 -4.35 1.50
CA SER A 72 -7.16 -4.81 0.11
C SER A 72 -5.83 -5.53 -0.14
N LEU A 73 -4.72 -5.05 0.45
CA LEU A 73 -3.43 -5.73 0.39
C LEU A 73 -3.50 -7.11 1.06
N ARG A 74 -4.12 -7.21 2.24
CA ARG A 74 -4.36 -8.48 2.92
C ARG A 74 -5.14 -9.45 2.03
N ASN A 75 -6.26 -9.01 1.46
CA ASN A 75 -7.09 -9.87 0.60
C ASN A 75 -6.30 -10.38 -0.61
N SER A 76 -5.46 -9.53 -1.21
CA SER A 76 -4.63 -9.89 -2.36
C SER A 76 -3.55 -10.93 -1.99
N LEU A 77 -2.93 -10.79 -0.81
CA LEU A 77 -1.97 -11.77 -0.29
C LEU A 77 -2.62 -13.13 -0.05
N GLN A 78 -3.83 -13.16 0.54
CA GLN A 78 -4.57 -14.40 0.80
C GLN A 78 -5.03 -15.11 -0.48
N ALA A 79 -5.36 -14.37 -1.54
CA ALA A 79 -5.77 -14.95 -2.81
C ALA A 79 -4.64 -15.70 -3.54
N THR A 80 -3.38 -15.47 -3.17
CA THR A 80 -2.20 -16.10 -3.79
C THR A 80 -1.85 -17.45 -3.12
N GLU A 81 -2.51 -17.82 -2.02
CA GLU A 81 -2.28 -19.07 -1.27
C GLU A 81 -3.17 -20.25 -1.74
N THR A 82 -3.85 -20.11 -2.89
CA THR A 82 -4.68 -21.15 -3.53
C THR A 82 -4.05 -21.61 -4.84
#